data_AF-A0A2E3Z5Y8-F1
#
_entry.id   AF-A0A2E3Z5Y8-F1
#
_cell.length_a   1.000
_cell.length_b   1.000
_cell.length_c   1.000
_cell.angle_alpha   90.00
_cell.angle_beta   90.00
_cell.angle_gamma   90.00
#
_symmetry.space_group_name_H-M   'P 1'
#
loop_
_entity.id
_entity.type
_entity.pdbx_description
1 polymer ?
#
loop_
_entity_poly.entity_id
_entity_poly.type
_entity_poly.pdbx_seq_one_letter_code
_entity_poly.pdbx_strand_id
1 'polypeptide(L)'
;MKIDLQQLNTVRPLRSGPASAEQQVAGAQEVQETFRKFVGEVFFGQLLKSMRSTQGKPAYFHGGQAEEVFRSQLDQTLAQHMTDASADTIADPMFEQQFPAQAVVLKQSEANTKTPLSDLAQLRRF
;
A
#
# COMPACT_ATOMS: atom_id res chain seq x y z
N MET A 1 21.15 -21.03 -53.04
CA MET A 1 20.39 -20.64 -51.84
C MET A 1 20.90 -19.27 -51.41
N LYS A 2 20.10 -18.22 -51.58
CA LYS A 2 20.45 -16.86 -51.13
C LYS A 2 20.00 -16.77 -49.68
N ILE A 3 20.93 -16.53 -48.77
CA ILE A 3 20.60 -16.23 -47.37
C ILE A 3 20.23 -14.75 -47.36
N ASP A 4 18.96 -14.45 -47.09
CA ASP A 4 18.46 -13.09 -46.96
C ASP A 4 18.99 -12.46 -45.66
N LEU A 5 20.01 -11.60 -45.77
CA LEU A 5 20.60 -10.84 -44.66
C LEU A 5 19.65 -9.82 -43.99
N GLN A 6 18.41 -9.68 -44.50
CA GLN A 6 17.40 -8.75 -43.98
C GLN A 6 16.60 -9.32 -42.78
N GLN A 7 16.72 -10.62 -42.49
CA GLN A 7 15.98 -11.28 -41.41
C GLN A 7 16.64 -11.15 -40.02
N LEU A 8 17.79 -10.48 -39.90
CA LEU A 8 18.51 -10.32 -38.64
C LEU A 8 17.96 -9.20 -37.73
N ASN A 9 16.98 -8.41 -38.19
CA ASN A 9 16.38 -7.33 -37.40
C ASN A 9 15.12 -7.75 -36.61
N THR A 10 14.71 -9.02 -36.67
CA THR A 10 13.53 -9.54 -35.94
C THR A 10 13.92 -10.15 -34.59
N VAL A 11 15.06 -9.76 -34.01
CA VAL A 11 15.39 -10.15 -32.63
C VAL A 11 14.54 -9.29 -31.68
N ARG A 12 13.35 -9.81 -31.38
CA ARG A 12 12.48 -9.30 -30.30
C ARG A 12 13.31 -9.26 -29.01
N PRO A 13 13.57 -8.08 -28.42
CA PRO A 13 14.35 -8.01 -27.20
C PRO A 13 13.55 -8.70 -26.09
N LEU A 14 14.11 -9.77 -25.52
CA LEU A 14 13.65 -10.38 -24.26
C LEU A 14 14.02 -9.54 -23.03
N ARG A 15 14.49 -8.31 -23.23
CA ARG A 15 14.62 -7.32 -22.17
C ARG A 15 13.26 -6.65 -22.02
N SER A 16 12.56 -7.00 -20.94
CA SER A 16 11.57 -6.12 -20.34
C SER A 16 12.18 -4.72 -20.27
N GLY A 17 11.66 -3.80 -21.09
CA GLY A 17 12.06 -2.40 -21.04
C GLY A 17 11.80 -1.82 -19.66
N PRO A 18 12.34 -0.63 -19.34
CA PRO A 18 11.97 0.06 -18.11
C PRO A 18 10.45 0.10 -18.01
N ALA A 19 9.90 -0.36 -16.89
CA ALA A 19 8.46 -0.39 -16.65
C ALA A 19 7.88 0.98 -17.04
N SER A 20 6.76 0.99 -17.76
CA SER A 20 6.09 2.23 -18.16
C SER A 20 5.82 3.09 -16.92
N ALA A 21 5.82 4.42 -17.04
CA ALA A 21 5.62 5.31 -15.89
C ALA A 21 4.36 4.95 -15.06
N GLU A 22 3.29 4.51 -15.74
CA GLU A 22 2.06 3.99 -15.13
C GLU A 22 2.29 2.73 -14.29
N GLN A 23 3.13 1.80 -14.76
CA GLN A 23 3.49 0.57 -14.03
C GLN A 23 4.35 0.87 -12.80
N GLN A 24 5.22 1.87 -12.88
CA GLN A 24 6.03 2.30 -11.73
C GLN A 24 5.16 2.95 -10.65
N VAL A 25 4.16 3.76 -11.04
CA VAL A 25 3.20 4.35 -10.11
C VAL A 25 2.32 3.28 -9.48
N ALA A 26 1.77 2.36 -10.27
CA ALA A 26 0.95 1.26 -9.75
C ALA A 26 1.72 0.38 -8.77
N GLY A 27 2.97 0.03 -9.10
CA GLY A 27 3.84 -0.73 -8.19
C GLY A 27 4.16 0.06 -6.91
N ALA A 28 4.41 1.36 -7.00
CA ALA A 28 4.66 2.18 -5.82
C ALA A 28 3.42 2.28 -4.90
N GLN A 29 2.22 2.35 -5.47
CA GLN A 29 0.95 2.35 -4.73
C GLN A 29 0.73 1.02 -4.00
N GLU A 30 0.97 -0.10 -4.69
CA GLU A 30 0.85 -1.44 -4.10
C GLU A 30 1.82 -1.62 -2.92
N VAL A 31 3.06 -1.16 -3.06
CA VAL A 31 4.05 -1.23 -1.99
C VAL A 31 3.63 -0.35 -0.81
N GLN A 32 3.12 0.86 -1.06
CA GLN A 32 2.61 1.74 0.00
C GLN A 32 1.43 1.10 0.73
N GLU A 33 0.45 0.57 0.01
CA GLU A 33 -0.73 -0.06 0.61
C GLU A 33 -0.34 -1.29 1.45
N THR A 34 0.54 -2.13 0.93
CA THR A 34 1.03 -3.32 1.63
C THR A 34 1.82 -2.92 2.88
N PHE A 35 2.65 -1.88 2.78
CA PHE A 35 3.39 -1.36 3.92
C PHE A 35 2.46 -0.78 4.99
N ARG A 36 1.43 -0.02 4.59
CA ARG A 36 0.39 0.49 5.50
C ARG A 36 -0.29 -0.65 6.26
N LYS A 37 -0.75 -1.68 5.56
CA LYS A 37 -1.35 -2.89 6.16
C LYS A 37 -0.42 -3.55 7.15
N PHE A 38 0.84 -3.76 6.76
CA PHE A 38 1.84 -4.39 7.62
C PHE A 38 2.08 -3.59 8.91
N VAL A 39 2.36 -2.29 8.80
CA VAL A 39 2.62 -1.43 9.97
C VAL A 39 1.40 -1.41 10.88
N GLY A 40 0.22 -1.26 10.30
CA GLY A 40 -1.03 -1.22 11.04
C GLY A 40 -1.36 -2.52 11.77
N GLU A 41 -1.33 -3.66 11.08
CA GLU A 41 -1.59 -4.97 11.67
C GLU A 41 -0.60 -5.31 12.80
N VAL A 42 0.69 -5.00 12.61
CA VAL A 42 1.71 -5.26 13.63
C VAL A 42 1.55 -4.30 14.82
N PHE A 43 1.46 -3.00 14.56
CA PHE A 43 1.39 -1.99 15.62
C PHE A 43 0.10 -2.12 16.43
N PHE A 44 -1.06 -2.08 15.77
CA PHE A 44 -2.34 -2.17 16.46
C PHE A 44 -2.60 -3.58 16.99
N GLY A 45 -2.13 -4.62 16.31
CA GLY A 45 -2.21 -5.99 16.84
C GLY A 45 -1.45 -6.14 18.16
N GLN A 46 -0.22 -5.63 18.26
CA GLN A 46 0.53 -5.65 19.51
C GLN A 46 -0.09 -4.75 20.59
N LEU A 47 -0.60 -3.58 20.21
CA LEU A 47 -1.26 -2.67 21.13
C LEU A 47 -2.52 -3.31 21.74
N LEU A 48 -3.42 -3.85 20.93
CA LEU A 48 -4.65 -4.50 21.37
C LEU A 48 -4.35 -5.72 22.23
N LYS A 49 -3.36 -6.53 21.82
CA LYS A 49 -2.89 -7.67 22.61
C LYS A 49 -2.36 -7.24 23.98
N SER A 50 -1.57 -6.16 24.03
CA SER A 50 -1.04 -5.61 25.29
C SER A 50 -2.16 -5.09 26.18
N MET A 51 -3.09 -4.29 25.64
CA MET A 51 -4.26 -3.77 26.37
C MET A 51 -5.14 -4.87 26.94
N ARG A 52 -5.22 -6.03 26.27
CA ARG A 52 -5.99 -7.16 26.76
C ARG A 52 -5.24 -8.01 27.77
N SER A 53 -3.92 -8.09 27.66
CA SER A 53 -3.08 -8.79 28.64
C SER A 53 -3.15 -8.16 30.03
N THR A 54 -3.47 -6.87 30.12
CA THR A 54 -3.70 -6.18 31.41
C THR A 54 -5.04 -6.56 32.05
N GLN A 55 -6.00 -7.07 31.27
CA GLN A 55 -7.27 -7.59 31.78
C GLN A 55 -7.18 -9.10 31.98
N GLY A 56 -7.14 -9.53 33.24
CA GLY A 56 -7.13 -10.96 33.60
C GLY A 56 -8.40 -11.69 33.15
N LYS A 57 -8.33 -13.02 33.08
CA LYS A 57 -9.52 -13.84 32.81
C LYS A 57 -10.52 -13.68 33.97
N PRO A 58 -11.77 -13.29 33.71
CA PRO A 58 -12.77 -13.14 34.76
C PRO A 58 -13.04 -14.50 35.41
N ALA A 59 -13.25 -14.53 36.74
CA ALA A 59 -13.48 -15.77 37.49
C ALA A 59 -14.82 -16.45 37.18
N TYR A 60 -15.76 -15.75 36.51
CA TYR A 60 -17.07 -16.24 36.10
C TYR A 60 -17.42 -15.65 34.71
N PHE A 61 -18.28 -16.33 33.94
CA PHE A 61 -18.78 -15.89 32.62
C PHE A 61 -17.73 -15.67 31.53
N HIS A 62 -16.81 -16.61 31.36
CA HIS A 62 -15.84 -16.65 30.25
C HIS A 62 -16.32 -17.67 29.21
N GLY A 63 -16.44 -17.24 27.96
CA GLY A 63 -16.95 -18.03 26.83
C GLY A 63 -15.99 -19.10 26.31
N GLY A 64 -14.99 -19.49 27.11
CA GLY A 64 -14.03 -20.55 26.81
C GLY A 64 -13.24 -20.27 25.53
N GLN A 65 -12.94 -21.33 24.76
CA GLN A 65 -12.16 -21.21 23.53
C GLN A 65 -12.89 -20.46 22.41
N ALA A 66 -14.22 -20.50 22.39
CA ALA A 66 -15.01 -19.79 21.38
C ALA A 66 -14.83 -18.28 21.52
N GLU A 67 -14.93 -17.74 22.75
CA GLU A 67 -14.66 -16.33 23.01
C GLU A 67 -13.26 -15.94 22.52
N GLU A 68 -12.21 -16.71 22.85
CA GLU A 68 -10.84 -16.38 22.45
C GLU A 68 -10.67 -16.30 20.92
N VAL A 69 -11.33 -17.16 20.16
CA VAL A 69 -11.27 -17.14 18.69
C VAL A 69 -12.00 -15.91 18.13
N PHE A 70 -13.24 -15.65 18.55
CA PHE A 70 -14.00 -14.48 18.10
C PHE A 70 -13.33 -13.17 18.51
N ARG A 71 -12.68 -13.19 19.67
CA ARG A 71 -11.92 -12.07 20.23
C ARG A 71 -10.68 -11.76 19.40
N SER A 72 -9.95 -12.79 18.94
CA SER A 72 -8.83 -12.64 18.00
C SER A 72 -9.30 -12.05 16.66
N GLN A 73 -10.42 -12.54 16.13
CA GLN A 73 -10.99 -12.03 14.87
C GLN A 73 -11.43 -10.56 15.00
N LEU A 74 -12.09 -10.21 16.11
CA LEU A 74 -12.47 -8.83 16.40
C LEU A 74 -11.25 -7.91 16.46
N ASP A 75 -10.17 -8.35 17.11
CA ASP A 75 -8.93 -7.57 17.18
C ASP A 75 -8.32 -7.35 15.80
N GLN A 76 -8.36 -8.35 14.93
CA GLN A 76 -7.88 -8.23 13.55
C GLN A 76 -8.70 -7.20 12.76
N THR A 77 -10.04 -7.28 12.83
CA THR A 77 -10.92 -6.31 12.16
C THR A 77 -10.72 -4.89 12.72
N LEU A 78 -10.57 -4.76 14.04
CA LEU A 78 -10.33 -3.48 14.68
C LEU A 78 -8.98 -2.90 14.26
N ALA A 79 -7.92 -3.72 14.24
CA ALA A 79 -6.60 -3.30 13.77
C ALA A 79 -6.65 -2.79 12.32
N GLN A 80 -7.38 -3.47 11.43
CA GLN A 80 -7.58 -3.03 10.04
C GLN A 80 -8.25 -1.66 9.97
N HIS A 81 -9.37 -1.47 10.66
CA HIS A 81 -10.06 -0.18 10.68
C HIS A 81 -9.22 0.96 11.29
N MET A 82 -8.46 0.67 12.35
CA MET A 82 -7.53 1.64 12.95
C MET A 82 -6.39 1.99 11.98
N THR A 83 -5.91 1.01 11.22
CA THR A 83 -4.90 1.21 10.17
C THR A 83 -5.42 2.15 9.10
N ASP A 84 -6.58 1.87 8.53
CA ASP A 84 -7.17 2.70 7.47
C ASP A 84 -7.42 4.14 7.95
N ALA A 85 -7.86 4.32 9.20
CA ALA A 85 -8.14 5.63 9.78
C ALA A 85 -6.89 6.44 10.15
N SER A 86 -5.73 5.79 10.33
CA SER A 86 -4.50 6.44 10.84
C SER A 86 -3.27 6.28 9.94
N ALA A 87 -3.42 5.60 8.80
CA ALA A 87 -2.35 5.30 7.86
C ALA A 87 -1.56 6.55 7.46
N ASP A 88 -2.25 7.66 7.20
CA ASP A 88 -1.67 8.93 6.78
C ASP A 88 -0.77 9.56 7.86
N THR A 89 -1.01 9.25 9.14
CA THR A 89 -0.27 9.83 10.27
C THR A 89 0.86 8.94 10.79
N ILE A 90 0.76 7.63 10.59
CA ILE A 90 1.72 6.67 11.15
C ILE A 90 2.52 5.99 10.03
N ALA A 91 1.82 5.34 9.09
CA ALA A 91 2.46 4.48 8.10
C ALA A 91 3.09 5.27 6.96
N ASP A 92 2.46 6.35 6.50
CA ASP A 92 3.01 7.19 5.43
C ASP A 92 4.34 7.86 5.75
N PRO A 93 4.54 8.54 6.90
CA PRO A 93 5.85 9.12 7.20
C PRO A 93 6.94 8.06 7.32
N MET A 94 6.62 6.85 7.80
CA MET A 94 7.55 5.73 7.82
C MET A 94 7.85 5.20 6.42
N PHE A 95 6.84 5.15 5.55
CA PHE A 95 6.98 4.73 4.16
C PHE A 95 7.91 5.68 3.40
N GLU A 96 7.74 7.00 3.56
CA GLU A 96 8.61 7.99 2.93
C GLU A 96 10.08 7.87 3.35
N GLN A 97 10.32 7.51 4.61
CA GLN A 97 11.66 7.29 5.14
C GLN A 97 12.29 6.00 4.61
N GLN A 98 11.51 4.91 4.53
CA GLN A 98 12.03 3.58 4.17
C GLN A 98 12.08 3.35 2.64
N PHE A 99 11.18 3.97 1.88
CA PHE A 99 11.01 3.80 0.44
C PHE A 99 11.07 5.14 -0.31
N PRO A 100 12.20 5.88 -0.24
CA PRO A 100 12.27 7.23 -0.79
C PRO A 100 12.09 7.25 -2.32
N ALA A 101 12.57 6.24 -3.05
CA ALA A 101 12.45 6.19 -4.51
C ALA A 101 10.98 6.06 -4.96
N GLN A 102 10.22 5.20 -4.28
CA GLN A 102 8.80 4.96 -4.55
C GLN A 102 7.95 6.15 -4.13
N ALA A 103 8.26 6.76 -2.97
CA ALA A 103 7.59 7.96 -2.50
C ALA A 103 7.73 9.13 -3.49
N VAL A 104 8.89 9.29 -4.12
CA VAL A 104 9.10 10.32 -5.16
C VAL A 104 8.23 10.07 -6.39
N VAL A 105 8.13 8.81 -6.85
CA VAL A 105 7.28 8.44 -8.01
C VAL A 105 5.81 8.73 -7.73
N LEU A 106 5.33 8.46 -6.51
CA LEU A 106 3.96 8.79 -6.08
C LEU A 106 3.71 10.30 -6.01
N LYS A 107 4.63 11.06 -5.41
CA LYS A 107 4.50 12.53 -5.34
C LYS A 107 4.52 13.18 -6.73
N GLN A 108 5.28 12.63 -7.67
CA GLN A 108 5.34 13.11 -9.04
C GLN A 108 4.05 12.83 -9.82
N SER A 109 3.42 11.67 -9.62
CA SER A 109 2.15 11.33 -10.27
C SER A 109 0.98 12.17 -9.74
N GLU A 110 0.96 12.47 -8.43
CA GLU A 110 0.00 13.39 -7.81
C GLU A 110 0.16 14.84 -8.28
N ALA A 111 1.39 15.30 -8.51
CA ALA A 111 1.64 16.63 -9.06
C ALA A 111 1.20 16.72 -10.52
N ASN A 112 1.44 15.68 -11.32
CA ASN A 112 1.09 15.66 -12.74
C ASN A 112 -0.42 15.55 -12.99
N THR A 113 -1.18 14.91 -12.10
CA THR A 113 -2.66 14.85 -12.19
C THR A 113 -3.34 16.17 -11.86
N LYS A 114 -2.76 17.05 -11.03
CA LYS A 114 -3.37 18.34 -10.65
C LYS A 114 -3.27 19.41 -11.75
N THR A 115 -2.17 19.42 -12.50
CA THR A 115 -1.90 20.38 -13.60
C THR A 115 -2.95 20.38 -14.73
N PRO A 116 -3.43 19.24 -15.28
CA PRO A 116 -4.38 19.22 -16.40
C PRO A 116 -5.79 19.70 -15.99
N LEU A 117 -6.22 19.50 -14.74
CA LEU A 117 -7.54 19.93 -14.27
C LEU A 117 -7.63 21.46 -14.12
N SER A 118 -6.54 22.11 -13.69
CA SER A 118 -6.45 23.57 -13.67
C SER A 118 -6.42 24.19 -15.07
N ASP A 119 -5.85 23.50 -16.04
CA ASP A 119 -5.75 23.96 -17.44
C ASP A 119 -7.13 23.94 -18.14
N LEU A 120 -7.94 22.90 -17.88
CA LEU A 120 -9.32 22.84 -18.35
C LEU A 120 -10.23 23.91 -17.70
N ALA A 121 -9.99 24.26 -16.44
CA ALA A 121 -10.71 25.33 -15.77
C ALA A 121 -10.36 26.72 -16.33
N GLN A 122 -9.14 26.91 -16.84
CA GLN A 122 -8.70 28.14 -17.51
C GLN A 122 -9.37 28.30 -18.88
N LEU A 123 -9.58 27.21 -19.62
CA LEU A 123 -10.27 27.21 -20.91
C LEU A 123 -11.78 27.51 -20.80
N ARG A 124 -12.40 27.32 -19.63
CA ARG A 124 -13.81 27.66 -19.38
C ARG A 124 -14.05 29.14 -19.10
N ARG A 125 -12.99 29.94 -18.86
CA ARG A 125 -13.09 31.34 -18.45
C ARG A 125 -13.16 32.34 -19.63
N PHE A 126 -13.08 31.86 -20.87
CA PHE A 126 -13.27 32.62 -22.09
C PHE A 126 -14.55 32.18 -22.81
#